data_AF-A0A965ALZ4-F1
#
_entry.id   AF-A0A965ALZ4-F1
#
_cell.length_a   1.000
_cell.length_b   1.000
_cell.length_c   1.000
_cell.angle_alpha   90.00
_cell.angle_beta   90.00
_cell.angle_gamma   90.00
#
_symmetry.space_group_name_H-M   'P 1'
#
loop_
_entity.id
_entity.type
_entity.pdbx_description
1 polymer ?
#
loop_
_entity_poly.entity_id
_entity_poly.type
_entity_poly.pdbx_seq_one_letter_code
_entity_poly.pdbx_strand_id
1 'polypeptide(L)'
;KAVLVANRQQYVAELEGLEPRIAQTLGIYWTPTRTAWFFLGDESPARTIEHEATHQLFAESRRTSPAAGSRHGMWALEAVACYMESLEEAPFGFTLGGRTAGRVPAARERLVDDGFFMPLRELCRLDRPTLQSDPRLPQIYSQLAGLADFFINGERGRYRDAFLTYLLKIYRGTADPHTLWELCGCTPEALDDSYRRSMIQP
;
A
#
# COMPACT_ATOMS: atom_id res chain seq x y z
N LYS A 1 -3.09 9.02 -17.30
CA LYS A 1 -2.59 10.42 -17.50
C LYS A 1 -1.84 10.87 -16.24
N ALA A 2 -0.83 11.73 -16.36
CA ALA A 2 -0.16 12.38 -15.22
C ALA A 2 -0.17 13.91 -15.38
N VAL A 3 -0.28 14.64 -14.27
CA VAL A 3 -0.23 16.10 -14.20
C VAL A 3 0.74 16.51 -13.08
N LEU A 4 1.65 17.41 -13.40
CA LEU A 4 2.60 18.00 -12.45
C LEU A 4 2.30 19.50 -12.36
N VAL A 5 1.95 19.98 -11.17
CA VAL A 5 1.69 21.40 -10.91
C VAL A 5 2.90 22.08 -10.24
N ALA A 6 2.91 23.41 -10.22
CA ALA A 6 4.09 24.17 -9.86
C ALA A 6 4.51 24.05 -8.38
N ASN A 7 3.57 23.81 -7.47
CA ASN A 7 3.84 23.69 -6.03
C ASN A 7 2.66 23.08 -5.27
N ARG A 8 2.88 22.79 -3.98
CA ARG A 8 1.85 22.24 -3.07
C ARG A 8 0.59 23.11 -2.99
N GLN A 9 0.72 24.44 -3.02
CA GLN A 9 -0.43 25.35 -2.90
C GLN A 9 -1.38 25.18 -4.09
N GLN A 10 -0.84 25.12 -5.31
CA GLN A 10 -1.63 24.84 -6.50
C GLN A 10 -2.24 23.44 -6.45
N TYR A 11 -1.49 22.43 -6.00
CA TYR A 11 -1.99 21.05 -5.88
C TYR A 11 -3.21 20.95 -4.97
N VAL A 12 -3.16 21.61 -3.79
CA VAL A 12 -4.31 21.64 -2.88
C VAL A 12 -5.48 22.40 -3.48
N ALA A 13 -5.23 23.59 -4.06
CA ALA A 13 -6.29 24.41 -4.64
C ALA A 13 -7.07 23.71 -5.77
N GLU A 14 -6.39 22.92 -6.60
CA GLU A 14 -7.01 22.18 -7.72
C GLU A 14 -7.81 20.95 -7.26
N LEU A 15 -7.47 20.36 -6.11
CA LEU A 15 -7.94 19.02 -5.74
C LEU A 15 -8.73 18.96 -4.44
N GLU A 16 -8.70 19.98 -3.58
CA GLU A 16 -9.41 19.98 -2.28
C GLU A 16 -10.92 19.82 -2.44
N GLY A 17 -11.49 20.37 -3.52
CA GLY A 17 -12.90 20.18 -3.87
C GLY A 17 -13.26 18.74 -4.27
N LEU A 18 -12.27 17.90 -4.60
CA LEU A 18 -12.45 16.50 -5.01
C LEU A 18 -12.07 15.52 -3.89
N GLU A 19 -10.99 15.79 -3.16
CA GLU A 19 -10.51 15.02 -2.00
C GLU A 19 -10.20 16.00 -0.86
N PRO A 20 -11.10 16.16 0.12
CA PRO A 20 -10.94 17.14 1.20
C PRO A 20 -9.67 16.98 2.04
N ARG A 21 -9.04 15.79 2.02
CA ARG A 21 -7.79 15.52 2.74
C ARG A 21 -6.54 15.62 1.85
N ILE A 22 -6.67 16.17 0.65
CA ILE A 22 -5.57 16.19 -0.33
C ILE A 22 -4.30 16.87 0.20
N ALA A 23 -4.44 17.87 1.09
CA ALA A 23 -3.33 18.58 1.70
C ALA A 23 -2.37 17.67 2.48
N GLN A 24 -2.83 16.49 2.91
CA GLN A 24 -2.04 15.50 3.65
C GLN A 24 -1.25 14.55 2.73
N THR A 25 -1.41 14.67 1.41
CA THR A 25 -0.78 13.78 0.43
C THR A 25 0.40 14.47 -0.27
N LEU A 26 1.28 13.65 -0.84
CA LEU A 26 2.39 14.09 -1.71
C LEU A 26 2.07 13.90 -3.20
N GLY A 27 1.05 13.10 -3.49
CA GLY A 27 0.49 12.83 -4.80
C GLY A 27 -0.82 12.07 -4.64
N ILE A 28 -1.57 11.93 -5.74
CA ILE A 28 -2.77 11.09 -5.79
C ILE A 28 -3.01 10.58 -7.20
N TYR A 29 -3.34 9.30 -7.33
CA TYR A 29 -4.02 8.78 -8.51
C TYR A 29 -5.54 8.86 -8.32
N TRP A 30 -6.17 9.76 -9.07
CA TRP A 30 -7.62 9.94 -9.03
C TRP A 30 -8.30 9.08 -10.11
N THR A 31 -8.86 7.95 -9.67
CA THR A 31 -9.51 6.98 -10.57
C THR A 31 -10.64 7.58 -11.44
N PRO A 32 -11.55 8.44 -10.92
CA PRO A 32 -12.62 9.00 -11.73
C PRO A 32 -12.15 9.75 -12.98
N THR A 33 -11.01 10.45 -12.91
CA THR A 33 -10.42 11.17 -14.05
C THR A 33 -9.21 10.47 -14.65
N ARG A 34 -8.83 9.28 -14.16
CA ARG A 34 -7.66 8.50 -14.58
C ARG A 34 -6.38 9.33 -14.64
N THR A 35 -6.21 10.19 -13.64
CA THR A 35 -5.13 11.18 -13.60
C THR A 35 -4.35 11.04 -12.30
N ALA A 36 -3.04 10.79 -12.42
CA ALA A 36 -2.10 10.97 -11.32
C ALA A 36 -1.69 12.44 -11.23
N TRP A 37 -1.77 13.02 -10.03
CA TRP A 37 -1.45 14.41 -9.76
C TRP A 37 -0.26 14.50 -8.81
N PHE A 38 0.67 15.37 -9.16
CA PHE A 38 1.91 15.63 -8.41
C PHE A 38 2.18 17.14 -8.37
N PHE A 39 3.11 17.57 -7.53
CA PHE A 39 3.63 18.93 -7.51
C PHE A 39 5.14 18.96 -7.40
N LEU A 40 5.77 20.04 -7.87
CA LEU A 40 7.19 20.31 -7.64
C LEU A 40 7.44 20.68 -6.16
N GLY A 41 8.46 20.07 -5.55
CA GLY A 41 8.88 20.33 -4.18
C GLY A 41 10.23 19.66 -3.85
N ASP A 42 10.74 19.89 -2.63
CA ASP A 42 12.06 19.42 -2.19
C ASP A 42 12.09 17.92 -1.81
N GLU A 43 10.94 17.27 -1.71
CA GLU A 43 10.83 15.84 -1.42
C GLU A 43 11.02 15.00 -2.70
N SER A 44 11.71 13.87 -2.58
CA SER A 44 12.01 13.00 -3.73
C SER A 44 10.71 12.55 -4.42
N PRO A 45 10.44 12.97 -5.66
CA PRO A 45 9.20 12.65 -6.35
C PRO A 45 9.16 11.18 -6.80
N ALA A 46 10.31 10.49 -6.86
CA ALA A 46 10.40 9.14 -7.44
C ALA A 46 9.51 8.12 -6.72
N ARG A 47 9.60 8.02 -5.39
CA ARG A 47 8.79 7.07 -4.61
C ARG A 47 7.30 7.39 -4.69
N THR A 48 6.94 8.67 -4.62
CA THR A 48 5.55 9.11 -4.78
C THR A 48 5.03 8.78 -6.18
N ILE A 49 5.86 8.96 -7.21
CA ILE A 49 5.52 8.58 -8.59
C ILE A 49 5.30 7.08 -8.69
N GLU A 50 6.20 6.24 -8.15
CA GLU A 50 6.06 4.78 -8.16
C GLU A 50 4.80 4.32 -7.42
N HIS A 51 4.51 4.94 -6.28
CA HIS A 51 3.30 4.69 -5.49
C HIS A 51 2.03 4.96 -6.32
N GLU A 52 1.88 6.18 -6.85
CA GLU A 52 0.68 6.55 -7.61
C GLU A 52 0.61 5.85 -8.97
N ALA A 53 1.75 5.60 -9.61
CA ALA A 53 1.83 4.81 -10.84
C ALA A 53 1.38 3.36 -10.60
N THR A 54 1.60 2.80 -9.41
CA THR A 54 1.10 1.46 -9.05
C THR A 54 -0.42 1.45 -8.98
N HIS A 55 -1.02 2.44 -8.32
CA HIS A 55 -2.48 2.59 -8.28
C HIS A 55 -3.05 2.74 -9.70
N GLN A 56 -2.43 3.56 -10.54
CA GLN A 56 -2.80 3.73 -11.94
C GLN A 56 -2.69 2.42 -12.72
N LEU A 57 -1.53 1.76 -12.67
CA LEU A 57 -1.27 0.52 -13.39
C LEU A 57 -2.33 -0.52 -13.02
N PHE A 58 -2.62 -0.71 -11.74
CA PHE A 58 -3.54 -1.76 -11.31
C PHE A 58 -5.00 -1.41 -11.61
N ALA A 59 -5.39 -0.14 -11.48
CA ALA A 59 -6.73 0.32 -11.80
C ALA A 59 -7.05 0.27 -13.31
N GLU A 60 -6.04 0.49 -14.16
CA GLU A 60 -6.21 0.63 -15.61
C GLU A 60 -5.83 -0.62 -16.42
N SER A 61 -5.04 -1.54 -15.87
CA SER A 61 -4.62 -2.76 -16.60
C SER A 61 -5.77 -3.72 -16.92
N ARG A 62 -6.88 -3.64 -16.18
CA ARG A 62 -8.01 -4.57 -16.26
C ARG A 62 -9.30 -3.86 -15.89
N ARG A 63 -10.45 -4.51 -16.17
CA ARG A 63 -11.73 -4.06 -15.62
C ARG A 63 -11.72 -4.25 -14.10
N THR A 64 -11.84 -3.14 -13.39
CA THR A 64 -11.90 -3.06 -11.92
C THR A 64 -13.30 -2.63 -11.46
N SER A 65 -13.64 -2.98 -10.22
CA SER A 65 -14.87 -2.55 -9.56
C SER A 65 -14.72 -1.11 -9.08
N PRO A 66 -15.72 -0.23 -9.30
CA PRO A 66 -15.73 1.11 -8.71
C PRO A 66 -15.71 1.11 -7.17
N ALA A 67 -16.08 -0.01 -6.54
CA ALA A 67 -16.09 -0.17 -5.10
C ALA A 67 -14.81 -0.82 -4.54
N ALA A 68 -13.79 -1.10 -5.38
CA ALA A 68 -12.53 -1.70 -4.94
C ALA A 68 -11.91 -0.86 -3.80
N GLY A 69 -11.53 -1.52 -2.71
CA GLY A 69 -10.94 -0.86 -1.53
C GLY A 69 -11.90 0.02 -0.72
N SER A 70 -13.16 0.22 -1.13
CA SER A 70 -14.06 1.18 -0.46
C SER A 70 -14.53 0.72 0.92
N ARG A 71 -14.95 -0.56 1.04
CA ARG A 71 -15.52 -1.15 2.27
C ARG A 71 -14.51 -1.94 3.10
N HIS A 72 -13.49 -2.48 2.44
CA HIS A 72 -12.39 -3.23 3.04
C HIS A 72 -11.27 -3.39 2.00
N GLY A 73 -10.10 -3.87 2.43
CA GLY A 73 -8.98 -4.19 1.55
C GLY A 73 -8.21 -2.98 1.02
N MET A 74 -8.57 -1.74 1.42
CA MET A 74 -7.81 -0.53 1.13
C MET A 74 -6.35 -0.67 1.58
N TRP A 75 -6.14 -1.24 2.76
CA TRP A 75 -4.80 -1.49 3.31
C TRP A 75 -3.91 -2.27 2.34
N ALA A 76 -4.45 -3.25 1.61
CA ALA A 76 -3.66 -4.09 0.72
C ALA A 76 -3.31 -3.38 -0.59
N LEU A 77 -4.20 -2.48 -1.06
CA LEU A 77 -3.93 -1.62 -2.21
C LEU A 77 -2.80 -0.63 -1.89
N GLU A 78 -2.86 -0.01 -0.72
CA GLU A 78 -1.81 0.87 -0.23
C GLU A 78 -0.50 0.09 0.08
N ALA A 79 -0.61 -1.13 0.60
CA ALA A 79 0.54 -1.98 0.90
C ALA A 79 1.33 -2.34 -0.37
N VAL A 80 0.66 -2.73 -1.45
CA VAL A 80 1.36 -3.06 -2.70
C VAL A 80 1.92 -1.80 -3.38
N ALA A 81 1.26 -0.64 -3.26
CA ALA A 81 1.82 0.63 -3.72
C ALA A 81 3.08 1.01 -2.93
N CYS A 82 3.07 0.87 -1.59
CA CYS A 82 4.26 1.08 -0.76
C CYS A 82 5.39 0.08 -1.04
N TYR A 83 5.05 -1.16 -1.42
CA TYR A 83 6.04 -2.14 -1.87
C TYR A 83 6.71 -1.71 -3.17
N MET A 84 5.96 -1.12 -4.10
CA MET A 84 6.50 -0.66 -5.38
C MET A 84 7.44 0.55 -5.25
N GLU A 85 7.40 1.30 -4.15
CA GLU A 85 8.38 2.36 -3.81
C GLU A 85 9.81 1.84 -3.56
N SER A 86 10.00 0.52 -3.55
CA SER A 86 11.29 -0.14 -3.41
C SER A 86 11.88 -0.59 -4.76
N LEU A 87 11.30 -0.14 -5.87
CA LEU A 87 11.78 -0.44 -7.20
C LEU A 87 13.16 0.20 -7.39
N GLU A 88 14.16 -0.62 -7.70
CA GLU A 88 15.51 -0.13 -7.97
C GLU A 88 16.04 -0.77 -9.26
N GLU A 89 16.75 0.03 -10.06
CA GLU A 89 17.49 -0.48 -11.21
C GLU A 89 18.63 -1.38 -10.75
N ALA A 90 18.76 -2.54 -11.39
CA ALA A 90 19.85 -3.49 -11.18
C ALA A 90 20.62 -3.68 -12.50
N PRO A 91 21.84 -4.24 -12.47
CA PRO A 91 22.62 -4.50 -13.69
C PRO A 91 21.84 -5.26 -14.77
N PHE A 92 20.88 -6.09 -14.36
CA PHE A 92 19.96 -6.79 -15.26
C PHE A 92 18.51 -6.63 -14.78
N GLY A 93 17.84 -5.57 -15.27
CA GLY A 93 16.43 -5.31 -14.98
C GLY A 93 16.24 -4.52 -13.69
N PHE A 94 15.31 -4.97 -12.86
CA PHE A 94 14.89 -4.26 -11.65
C PHE A 94 14.76 -5.21 -10.47
N THR A 95 15.04 -4.71 -9.28
CA THR A 95 14.76 -5.38 -8.00
C THR A 95 13.58 -4.71 -7.29
N LEU A 96 12.89 -5.49 -6.47
CA LEU A 96 11.70 -5.04 -5.76
C LEU A 96 11.60 -5.74 -4.39
N GLY A 97 11.37 -4.94 -3.35
CA GLY A 97 11.28 -5.40 -1.99
C GLY A 97 12.62 -5.75 -1.37
N GLY A 98 12.54 -6.34 -0.19
CA GLY A 98 13.68 -6.66 0.65
C GLY A 98 13.64 -5.91 1.96
N ARG A 99 14.27 -6.51 2.98
CA ARG A 99 14.23 -6.06 4.38
C ARG A 99 14.78 -4.66 4.59
N THR A 100 15.65 -4.20 3.69
CA THR A 100 16.32 -2.90 3.75
C THR A 100 15.75 -1.89 2.74
N ALA A 101 14.75 -2.29 1.96
CA ALA A 101 14.26 -1.52 0.83
C ALA A 101 12.97 -0.74 1.18
N GLY A 102 12.76 0.38 0.48
CA GLY A 102 11.57 1.22 0.65
C GLY A 102 11.31 1.59 2.11
N ARG A 103 10.09 1.30 2.59
CA ARG A 103 9.65 1.59 3.96
C ARG A 103 9.77 0.41 4.93
N VAL A 104 10.33 -0.73 4.50
CA VAL A 104 10.44 -1.93 5.34
C VAL A 104 11.29 -1.69 6.60
N PRO A 105 12.40 -0.92 6.56
CA PRO A 105 13.13 -0.54 7.77
C PRO A 105 12.26 0.19 8.80
N ALA A 106 11.44 1.14 8.35
CA ALA A 106 10.51 1.85 9.21
C ALA A 106 9.41 0.91 9.75
N ALA A 107 8.90 -0.02 8.93
CA ALA A 107 7.96 -1.05 9.38
C ALA A 107 8.52 -1.88 10.54
N ARG A 108 9.81 -2.24 10.44
CA ARG A 108 10.52 -2.98 11.48
C ARG A 108 10.71 -2.13 12.73
N GLU A 109 11.16 -0.89 12.60
CA GLU A 109 11.30 0.06 13.73
C GLU A 109 9.96 0.23 14.46
N ARG A 110 8.85 0.44 13.72
CA ARG A 110 7.51 0.52 14.30
C ARG A 110 7.17 -0.72 15.12
N LEU A 111 7.47 -1.92 14.61
CA LEU A 111 7.16 -3.16 15.31
C LEU A 111 8.05 -3.41 16.52
N VAL A 112 9.36 -3.23 16.36
CA VAL A 112 10.37 -3.68 17.33
C VAL A 112 10.63 -2.62 18.40
N ASP A 113 10.74 -1.36 18.00
CA ASP A 113 11.18 -0.26 18.86
C ASP A 113 9.97 0.51 19.43
N ASP A 114 8.99 0.83 18.59
CA ASP A 114 7.76 1.53 19.03
C ASP A 114 6.70 0.58 19.62
N GLY A 115 6.83 -0.73 19.40
CA GLY A 115 5.82 -1.74 19.79
C GLY A 115 4.48 -1.59 19.05
N PHE A 116 4.46 -0.88 17.93
CA PHE A 116 3.27 -0.65 17.13
C PHE A 116 2.96 -1.86 16.24
N PHE A 117 1.73 -2.36 16.35
CA PHE A 117 1.22 -3.39 15.47
C PHE A 117 -0.31 -3.37 15.42
N MET A 118 -0.88 -3.28 14.22
CA MET A 118 -2.30 -3.48 13.97
C MET A 118 -2.56 -4.91 13.44
N PRO A 119 -3.31 -5.76 14.14
CA PRO A 119 -3.60 -7.13 13.70
C PRO A 119 -4.30 -7.21 12.34
N LEU A 120 -3.98 -8.23 11.53
CA LEU A 120 -4.60 -8.42 10.21
C LEU A 120 -6.13 -8.50 10.29
N ARG A 121 -6.68 -9.07 11.37
CA ARG A 121 -8.13 -9.15 11.60
C ARG A 121 -8.80 -7.78 11.74
N GLU A 122 -8.11 -6.83 12.35
CA GLU A 122 -8.55 -5.43 12.46
C GLU A 122 -8.34 -4.73 11.11
N LEU A 123 -7.13 -4.82 10.57
CA LEU A 123 -6.71 -4.16 9.33
C LEU A 123 -7.59 -4.53 8.13
N CYS A 124 -7.95 -5.82 7.98
CA CYS A 124 -8.78 -6.31 6.88
C CYS A 124 -10.25 -5.86 6.96
N ARG A 125 -10.70 -5.32 8.10
CA ARG A 125 -12.06 -4.81 8.30
C ARG A 125 -12.18 -3.30 8.14
N LEU A 126 -11.06 -2.58 8.10
CA LEU A 126 -11.07 -1.13 7.92
C LEU A 126 -11.62 -0.78 6.53
N ASP A 127 -12.64 0.06 6.52
CA ASP A 127 -13.05 0.77 5.32
C ASP A 127 -12.10 1.94 5.04
N ARG A 128 -12.19 2.51 3.84
CA ARG A 128 -11.32 3.61 3.41
C ARG A 128 -11.44 4.85 4.32
N PRO A 129 -12.65 5.37 4.64
CA PRO A 129 -12.77 6.54 5.50
C PRO A 129 -12.14 6.34 6.88
N THR A 130 -12.38 5.19 7.51
CA THR A 130 -11.85 4.86 8.85
C THR A 130 -10.34 4.84 8.81
N LEU A 131 -9.74 4.09 7.87
CA LEU A 131 -8.28 4.04 7.71
C LEU A 131 -7.70 5.44 7.53
N GLN A 132 -8.22 6.23 6.58
CA GLN A 132 -7.68 7.55 6.26
C GLN A 132 -7.92 8.59 7.39
N SER A 133 -8.76 8.30 8.39
CA SER A 133 -8.99 9.16 9.56
C SER A 133 -8.24 8.71 10.81
N ASP A 134 -7.60 7.54 10.78
CA ASP A 134 -6.88 7.01 11.93
C ASP A 134 -5.66 7.91 12.23
N PRO A 135 -5.50 8.44 13.45
CA PRO A 135 -4.36 9.30 13.78
C PRO A 135 -3.01 8.57 13.70
N ARG A 136 -3.02 7.23 13.66
CA ARG A 136 -1.85 6.36 13.51
C ARG A 136 -1.56 6.02 12.05
N LEU A 137 -2.20 6.69 11.09
CA LEU A 137 -2.04 6.43 9.65
C LEU A 137 -0.57 6.33 9.21
N PRO A 138 0.36 7.19 9.64
CA PRO A 138 1.78 7.06 9.26
C PRO A 138 2.42 5.74 9.73
N GLN A 139 2.11 5.30 10.96
CA GLN A 139 2.58 4.03 11.50
C GLN A 139 1.92 2.85 10.77
N ILE A 140 0.63 2.95 10.46
CA ILE A 140 -0.08 1.95 9.66
C ILE A 140 0.60 1.79 8.30
N TYR A 141 0.82 2.87 7.54
CA TYR A 141 1.49 2.83 6.24
C TYR A 141 2.90 2.22 6.30
N SER A 142 3.64 2.46 7.38
CA SER A 142 4.93 1.79 7.61
C SER A 142 4.72 0.27 7.71
N GLN A 143 3.78 -0.19 8.54
CA GLN A 143 3.43 -1.61 8.65
C GLN A 143 2.92 -2.19 7.32
N LEU A 144 2.15 -1.44 6.52
CA LEU A 144 1.64 -1.90 5.21
C LEU A 144 2.78 -2.32 4.27
N ALA A 145 3.83 -1.50 4.19
CA ALA A 145 5.00 -1.81 3.38
C ALA A 145 5.69 -3.11 3.84
N GLY A 146 5.84 -3.26 5.15
CA GLY A 146 6.37 -4.49 5.74
C GLY A 146 5.51 -5.71 5.44
N LEU A 147 4.19 -5.60 5.54
CA LEU A 147 3.26 -6.68 5.25
C LEU A 147 3.31 -7.10 3.79
N ALA A 148 3.36 -6.14 2.85
CA ALA A 148 3.48 -6.47 1.43
C ALA A 148 4.80 -7.20 1.13
N ASP A 149 5.93 -6.74 1.67
CA ASP A 149 7.20 -7.46 1.51
C ASP A 149 7.14 -8.86 2.14
N PHE A 150 6.55 -9.02 3.33
CA PHE A 150 6.35 -10.33 3.95
C PHE A 150 5.48 -11.26 3.08
N PHE A 151 4.36 -10.78 2.54
CA PHE A 151 3.50 -11.61 1.72
C PHE A 151 4.14 -11.98 0.38
N ILE A 152 4.93 -11.08 -0.21
CA ILE A 152 5.55 -11.31 -1.52
C ILE A 152 6.87 -12.08 -1.41
N ASN A 153 7.71 -11.79 -0.42
CA ASN A 153 9.08 -12.30 -0.29
C ASN A 153 9.30 -13.17 0.95
N GLY A 154 8.53 -12.95 2.01
CA GLY A 154 8.64 -13.70 3.27
C GLY A 154 8.40 -15.21 3.08
N GLU A 155 9.05 -16.00 3.95
CA GLU A 155 9.01 -17.47 3.88
C GLU A 155 9.32 -18.02 2.46
N ARG A 156 10.30 -17.43 1.75
CA ARG A 156 10.64 -17.76 0.36
C ARG A 156 9.47 -17.58 -0.61
N GLY A 157 8.64 -16.57 -0.38
CA GLY A 157 7.48 -16.23 -1.21
C GLY A 157 6.28 -17.16 -1.03
N ARG A 158 6.19 -17.88 0.09
CA ARG A 158 5.11 -18.85 0.37
C ARG A 158 3.71 -18.29 0.16
N TYR A 159 3.49 -17.02 0.52
CA TYR A 159 2.18 -16.37 0.47
C TYR A 159 1.96 -15.50 -0.77
N ARG A 160 2.93 -15.46 -1.70
CA ARG A 160 2.92 -14.53 -2.83
C ARG A 160 1.68 -14.69 -3.70
N ASP A 161 1.41 -15.92 -4.15
CA ASP A 161 0.28 -16.19 -5.03
C ASP A 161 -1.07 -15.92 -4.35
N ALA A 162 -1.16 -16.21 -3.05
CA ALA A 162 -2.34 -15.91 -2.25
C ALA A 162 -2.58 -14.39 -2.15
N PHE A 163 -1.53 -13.61 -1.87
CA PHE A 163 -1.63 -12.15 -1.78
C PHE A 163 -1.95 -11.50 -3.13
N LEU A 164 -1.31 -11.93 -4.23
CA LEU A 164 -1.64 -11.45 -5.58
C LEU A 164 -3.08 -11.82 -5.97
N THR A 165 -3.54 -13.02 -5.61
CA THR A 165 -4.94 -13.43 -5.83
C THR A 165 -5.91 -12.60 -4.99
N TYR A 166 -5.54 -12.26 -3.75
CA TYR A 166 -6.32 -11.38 -2.88
C TYR A 166 -6.45 -9.97 -3.47
N LEU A 167 -5.35 -9.37 -3.94
CA LEU A 167 -5.38 -8.08 -4.64
C LEU A 167 -6.32 -8.11 -5.85
N LEU A 168 -6.22 -9.16 -6.69
CA LEU A 168 -7.11 -9.33 -7.83
C LEU A 168 -8.59 -9.41 -7.41
N LYS A 169 -8.90 -10.09 -6.31
CA LYS A 169 -10.28 -10.16 -5.78
C LYS A 169 -10.74 -8.81 -5.22
N ILE A 170 -9.87 -8.03 -4.57
CA ILE A 170 -10.19 -6.66 -4.13
C ILE A 170 -10.53 -5.79 -5.35
N TYR A 171 -9.66 -5.78 -6.37
CA TYR A 171 -9.90 -5.00 -7.59
C TYR A 171 -11.16 -5.43 -8.35
N ARG A 172 -11.58 -6.70 -8.24
CA ARG A 172 -12.83 -7.19 -8.81
C ARG A 172 -14.06 -6.93 -7.94
N GLY A 173 -13.87 -6.48 -6.69
CA GLY A 173 -14.96 -6.32 -5.72
C GLY A 173 -15.55 -7.64 -5.24
N THR A 174 -14.78 -8.73 -5.28
CA THR A 174 -15.21 -10.09 -4.90
C THR A 174 -14.43 -10.62 -3.69
N ALA A 175 -13.61 -9.79 -3.05
CA ALA A 175 -13.01 -10.12 -1.77
C ALA A 175 -13.98 -9.77 -0.63
N ASP A 176 -13.72 -10.33 0.54
CA ASP A 176 -14.28 -9.97 1.83
C ASP A 176 -13.13 -9.89 2.86
N PRO A 177 -13.41 -9.54 4.14
CA PRO A 177 -12.36 -9.47 5.15
C PRO A 177 -11.64 -10.79 5.44
N HIS A 178 -12.22 -11.95 5.10
CA HIS A 178 -11.67 -13.28 5.40
C HIS A 178 -10.82 -13.86 4.27
N THR A 179 -11.07 -13.41 3.04
CA THR A 179 -10.49 -13.93 1.80
C THR A 179 -8.96 -14.12 1.86
N LEU A 180 -8.21 -13.21 2.47
CA LEU A 180 -6.74 -13.29 2.50
C LEU A 180 -6.27 -14.57 3.21
N TRP A 181 -6.74 -14.82 4.42
CA TRP A 181 -6.23 -15.95 5.21
C TRP A 181 -6.84 -17.28 4.77
N GLU A 182 -8.04 -17.26 4.16
CA GLU A 182 -8.57 -18.41 3.42
C GLU A 182 -7.66 -18.81 2.27
N LEU A 183 -7.17 -17.86 1.47
CA LEU A 183 -6.23 -18.12 0.39
C LEU A 183 -4.86 -18.60 0.89
N CYS A 184 -4.41 -18.10 2.05
CA CYS A 184 -3.18 -18.56 2.68
C CYS A 184 -3.32 -19.92 3.39
N GLY A 185 -4.55 -20.42 3.58
CA GLY A 185 -4.82 -21.64 4.35
C GLY A 185 -4.36 -21.56 5.81
N CYS A 186 -4.39 -20.37 6.41
CA CYS A 186 -3.91 -20.08 7.77
C CYS A 186 -4.94 -19.25 8.53
N THR A 187 -4.78 -19.13 9.85
CA THR A 187 -5.52 -18.11 10.62
C THR A 187 -4.84 -16.75 10.46
N PRO A 188 -5.55 -15.62 10.60
CA PRO A 188 -4.91 -14.30 10.57
C PRO A 188 -3.89 -14.14 11.70
N GLU A 189 -4.11 -14.74 12.87
CA GLU A 189 -3.15 -14.71 13.98
C GLU A 189 -1.84 -15.44 13.65
N ALA A 190 -1.92 -16.58 12.95
CA ALA A 190 -0.73 -17.30 12.49
C ALA A 190 0.07 -16.48 11.46
N LEU A 191 -0.63 -15.74 10.59
CA LEU A 191 0.00 -14.81 9.65
C LEU A 191 0.64 -13.62 10.37
N ASP A 192 -0.03 -13.03 11.36
CA ASP A 192 0.51 -11.97 12.20
C ASP A 192 1.80 -12.44 12.89
N ASP A 193 1.82 -13.65 13.44
CA ASP A 193 3.00 -14.22 14.10
C ASP A 193 4.14 -14.50 13.12
N SER A 194 3.84 -15.02 11.92
CA SER A 194 4.84 -15.21 10.87
C SER A 194 5.43 -13.87 10.40
N TYR A 195 4.59 -12.86 10.22
CA TYR A 195 5.02 -11.50 9.91
C TYR A 195 5.99 -10.97 10.96
N ARG A 196 5.61 -11.03 12.25
CA ARG A 196 6.45 -10.54 13.35
C ARG A 196 7.80 -11.26 13.40
N ARG A 197 7.79 -12.60 13.29
CA ARG A 197 9.04 -13.39 13.22
C ARG A 197 9.90 -12.96 12.05
N SER A 198 9.30 -12.77 10.88
CA SER A 198 10.02 -12.35 9.68
C SER A 198 10.71 -11.01 9.89
N MET A 199 10.09 -10.05 10.58
CA MET A 199 10.68 -8.72 10.83
C MET A 199 11.83 -8.73 11.86
N ILE A 200 11.81 -9.68 12.79
CA ILE A 200 12.81 -9.76 13.87
C ILE A 200 14.04 -10.58 13.45
N GLN A 201 13.84 -11.69 12.73
CA GLN A 201 14.92 -12.57 12.32
C GLN A 201 15.82 -11.92 11.26
N PRO A 202 17.16 -12.11 11.31
CA PRO A 202 18.08 -11.56 10.32
C PRO A 202 17.82 -12.08 8.90
#